data_AF-A0A6L3C5K9-F1
#
_entry.id   AF-A0A6L3C5K9-F1
#
_cell.length_a   1.000
_cell.length_b   1.000
_cell.length_c   1.000
_cell.angle_alpha   90.00
_cell.angle_beta   90.00
_cell.angle_gamma   90.00
#
_symmetry.space_group_name_H-M   'P 1'
#
loop_
_entity.id
_entity.type
_entity.pdbx_description
1 polymer ?
#
loop_
_entity_poly.entity_id
_entity_poly.type
_entity_poly.pdbx_seq_one_letter_code
_entity_poly.pdbx_strand_id
1 'polypeptide(L)' 'KSNVNRTPWLLATTFSLANVPTLSVPCGFTTTGLPIGLQLAGRPFDESTVFRVGHAYEQQTDWHLRRPKI' A
#
# COMPACT_ATOMS: atom_id res chain seq x y z
N LYS A 1 -18.18 -9.79 21.63
CA LYS A 1 -18.18 -10.29 20.22
C LYS A 1 -16.93 -9.78 19.52
N SER A 2 -15.79 -10.47 19.66
CA SER A 2 -14.51 -10.00 19.11
C SER A 2 -13.64 -11.20 18.73
N ASN A 3 -13.91 -11.78 17.56
CA ASN A 3 -13.00 -12.70 16.88
C ASN A 3 -12.65 -12.07 15.54
N VAL A 4 -11.69 -11.15 15.55
CA VAL A 4 -11.05 -10.67 14.33
C VAL A 4 -9.78 -11.50 14.18
N ASN A 5 -9.85 -12.53 13.34
CA ASN A 5 -8.69 -13.25 12.82
C ASN A 5 -7.81 -12.25 12.05
N ARG A 6 -6.88 -11.60 12.75
CA ARG A 6 -5.91 -10.67 12.16
C ARG A 6 -4.71 -11.47 11.68
N THR A 7 -4.80 -12.03 10.48
CA THR A 7 -3.61 -12.42 9.69
C THR A 7 -3.38 -11.42 8.55
N PRO A 8 -3.12 -10.12 8.84
CA PRO A 8 -2.91 -9.10 7.81
C PRO A 8 -1.68 -9.38 6.94
N TRP A 9 -0.74 -10.22 7.42
CA TRP A 9 0.49 -10.56 6.70
C TRP A 9 0.28 -11.31 5.37
N LEU A 10 -0.87 -11.97 5.15
CA LEU A 10 -1.13 -12.79 3.97
C LEU A 10 -1.52 -11.94 2.76
N LEU A 11 -1.91 -10.68 2.97
CA LEU A 11 -2.33 -9.79 1.90
C LEU A 11 -1.20 -9.51 0.91
N ALA A 12 0.05 -9.43 1.38
CA ALA A 12 1.19 -9.29 0.49
C ALA A 12 1.56 -10.62 -0.17
N THR A 13 1.36 -11.75 0.52
CA THR A 13 1.73 -13.09 0.05
C THR A 13 0.99 -13.51 -1.21
N THR A 14 -0.30 -13.17 -1.34
CA THR A 14 -1.10 -13.49 -2.53
C THR A 14 -0.52 -12.87 -3.80
N PHE A 15 0.01 -11.66 -3.71
CA PHE A 15 0.61 -10.97 -4.85
C PHE A 15 1.99 -11.53 -5.21
N SER A 16 2.80 -11.88 -4.22
CA SER A 16 4.07 -12.58 -4.45
C SER A 16 3.85 -13.92 -5.15
N LEU A 17 2.81 -14.65 -4.76
CA LEU A 17 2.44 -15.92 -5.40
C LEU A 17 1.88 -15.72 -6.83
N ALA A 18 1.16 -14.62 -7.06
CA ALA A 18 0.58 -14.32 -8.36
C ALA A 18 1.59 -13.80 -9.40
N ASN A 19 2.85 -13.56 -9.01
CA ASN A 19 3.89 -12.97 -9.88
C ASN A 19 3.40 -11.69 -10.60
N VAL A 20 2.66 -10.85 -9.88
CA VAL A 20 2.14 -9.59 -10.41
C VAL A 20 2.94 -8.40 -9.89
N PRO A 21 3.10 -7.34 -10.68
CA PRO A 21 3.75 -6.13 -10.22
C PRO A 21 2.92 -5.50 -9.10
N THR A 22 3.56 -5.20 -7.98
CA THR A 22 2.92 -4.54 -6.84
C THR A 22 3.73 -3.36 -6.34
N LEU A 23 3.02 -2.36 -5.84
CA LEU A 23 3.58 -1.13 -5.28
C LEU A 23 2.89 -0.81 -3.96
N SER A 24 3.66 -0.48 -2.93
CA SER A 24 3.14 -0.02 -1.64
C SER A 24 3.32 1.50 -1.53
N VAL A 25 2.24 2.23 -1.29
CA VAL A 25 2.24 3.70 -1.14
C VAL A 25 1.62 4.12 0.20
N PRO A 26 2.11 5.19 0.84
CA PRO A 26 1.53 5.68 2.10
C PRO A 26 0.16 6.33 1.83
N CYS A 27 -0.90 5.84 2.47
CA CYS A 27 -2.27 6.32 2.22
C CYS A 27 -2.90 7.10 3.37
N GLY A 28 -2.16 7.29 4.47
CA GLY A 28 -2.63 8.04 5.62
C GLY A 28 -1.94 7.68 6.91
N PHE A 29 -2.46 8.23 7.99
CA PHE A 29 -2.06 7.91 9.36
C PHE A 29 -3.30 7.55 10.17
N THR A 30 -3.18 6.62 11.11
CA THR A 30 -4.22 6.35 12.09
C THR A 30 -4.40 7.56 13.02
N THR A 31 -5.51 7.62 13.75
CA THR A 31 -5.72 8.61 14.82
C THR A 31 -4.65 8.55 15.91
N THR A 32 -3.96 7.41 16.03
CA THR A 32 -2.83 7.17 16.92
C THR A 32 -1.46 7.50 16.31
N GLY A 33 -1.42 8.03 15.08
CA GLY A 33 -0.19 8.48 14.42
C GLY A 33 0.63 7.38 13.74
N LEU A 34 0.08 6.18 13.55
CA LEU A 34 0.77 5.10 12.84
C LEU A 34 0.56 5.23 11.32
N PRO A 35 1.60 5.02 10.50
CA PRO A 35 1.46 5.07 9.04
C PRO A 35 0.59 3.92 8.54
N ILE A 36 -0.30 4.22 7.59
CA ILE A 36 -1.12 3.23 6.88
C ILE A 36 -0.58 3.13 5.45
N GLY A 37 -0.31 1.90 5.01
CA GLY A 37 0.10 1.60 3.64
C GLY A 37 -1.06 1.08 2.79
N LEU A 38 -1.08 1.46 1.52
CA LEU A 38 -1.97 0.93 0.48
C LEU A 38 -1.13 0.11 -0.50
N GLN A 39 -1.55 -1.13 -0.75
CA GLN A 39 -0.93 -2.00 -1.74
C GLN A 39 -1.70 -1.96 -3.06
N LEU A 40 -1.03 -1.53 -4.13
CA LEU A 40 -1.50 -1.52 -5.50
C LEU A 40 -0.96 -2.76 -6.22
N ALA A 41 -1.79 -3.44 -6.98
CA ALA A 41 -1.40 -4.58 -7.79
C ALA A 41 -1.87 -4.40 -9.23
N GLY A 42 -0.95 -4.60 -10.17
CA GLY A 42 -1.21 -4.49 -11.60
C GLY A 42 -1.40 -5.84 -12.28
N ARG A 43 -1.64 -5.79 -13.58
CA ARG A 43 -1.60 -6.97 -14.44
C ARG A 43 -0.15 -7.44 -14.61
N PRO A 44 0.10 -8.74 -14.84
CA PRO A 44 1.44 -9.24 -15.17
C PRO A 44 2.05 -8.43 -16.32
N PHE A 45 3.33 -8.05 -16.19
CA PHE A 45 4.10 -7.27 -17.18
C PHE A 45 3.57 -5.85 -17.48
N ASP A 46 2.75 -5.28 -16.58
CA ASP A 46 2.25 -3.90 -16.71
C ASP A 46 2.68 -3.02 -15.51
N GLU A 47 3.98 -3.05 -15.22
CA GLU A 47 4.62 -2.23 -14.19
C GLU A 47 4.39 -0.73 -14.45
N SER A 48 4.37 -0.35 -15.73
CA SER A 48 4.21 1.05 -16.16
C SER A 48 2.91 1.66 -15.64
N THR A 49 1.83 0.88 -15.64
CA THR A 49 0.52 1.34 -15.15
C THR A 49 0.51 1.43 -13.63
N VAL A 50 1.12 0.47 -12.92
CA VAL A 50 1.24 0.51 -11.45
C VAL A 50 2.01 1.74 -11.00
N PHE A 51 3.13 2.05 -11.65
CA PHE A 51 3.90 3.27 -11.35
C PHE A 51 3.15 4.54 -11.71
N ARG A 52 2.42 4.58 -12.83
CA ARG A 52 1.63 5.75 -13.22
C ARG A 52 0.52 6.04 -12.22
N VAL A 53 -0.15 5.00 -11.71
CA VAL A 53 -1.17 5.13 -10.66
C VAL A 53 -0.55 5.56 -9.34
N GLY A 54 0.56 4.96 -8.92
CA GLY A 54 1.28 5.36 -7.71
C GLY A 54 1.74 6.82 -7.77
N HIS A 55 2.30 7.24 -8.90
CA HIS A 55 2.73 8.62 -9.10
C HIS A 55 1.55 9.60 -9.09
N ALA A 56 0.44 9.29 -9.78
CA ALA A 56 -0.76 10.12 -9.73
C ALA A 56 -1.34 10.24 -8.31
N TYR A 57 -1.27 9.16 -7.52
CA TYR A 57 -1.70 9.15 -6.13
C TYR A 57 -0.79 10.01 -5.24
N GLU A 58 0.54 9.91 -5.40
CA GLU A 58 1.50 10.75 -4.67
C GLU A 58 1.37 12.24 -5.05
N GLN A 59 1.08 12.56 -6.31
CA GLN A 59 0.86 13.96 -6.73
C GLN A 59 -0.38 14.59 -6.08
N GLN A 60 -1.38 13.80 -5.70
CA GLN A 60 -2.57 14.27 -5.02
C GLN A 60 -2.48 14.19 -3.49
N THR A 61 -1.42 13.56 -2.95
CA THR A 61 -1.31 13.31 -1.52
C THR A 61 0.06 13.62 -0.95
N ASP A 62 0.10 14.42 0.11
CA ASP A 62 1.36 14.78 0.79
C ASP A 62 1.80 13.75 1.85
N TRP A 63 1.20 12.55 1.86
CA TRP A 63 1.52 11.52 2.86
C TRP A 63 3.00 11.11 2.81
N HIS A 64 3.59 11.12 1.62
CA HIS A 64 5.00 10.83 1.38
C HIS A 64 5.96 11.85 2.01
N LEU A 65 5.49 13.06 2.34
CA LEU A 65 6.27 14.11 3.01
C LEU A 65 6.20 14.04 4.54
N ARG A 66 5.20 13.34 5.08
CA ARG A 66 5.02 13.24 6.54
C ARG A 66 5.98 12.20 7.12
N ARG A 67 6.82 12.63 8.05
CA ARG A 67 7.70 11.76 8.82
C ARG A 67 7.14 11.52 10.22
N PRO A 68 7.21 10.28 10.76
CA PRO A 68 6.87 10.04 12.14
C PRO A 68 7.81 10.83 13.05
N LYS A 69 7.28 11.40 14.15
CA LYS A 69 8.11 11.92 15.24
C LYS A 69 8.71 10.71 15.97
N ILE A 70 10.03 10.54 15.85
CA ILE A 70 10.82 9.55 16.59
C ILE A 70 10.99 10.00 18.03
#